data_AF-A0A2D6DTV8-F1
#
_entry.id   AF-A0A2D6DTV8-F1
#
_cell.length_a   1.000
_cell.length_b   1.000
_cell.length_c   1.000
_cell.angle_alpha   90.00
_cell.angle_beta   90.00
_cell.angle_gamma   90.00
#
_symmetry.space_group_name_H-M   'P 1'
#
loop_
_entity.id
_entity.type
_entity.pdbx_description
1 polymer ?
#
loop_
_entity_poly.entity_id
_entity_poly.type
_entity_poly.pdbx_seq_one_letter_code
_entity_poly.pdbx_strand_id
1 'polypeptide(L)'
;MKSNRCSPSRLFLPIYICLFLSSYGEEHWSQFRGPGGMGHSLVGDIPLKWSSESVVWKVPLKGKGQSSPVNWGNKIFLTGGSDNGRERYLYCLDSRNGKLLWSRTIACSSPERPHRMNSYATPTCATDGERVVAFFGPAGLHCYTLEGESVWSRQLGDFPGPWGVAASPVIVDNMVVQNCDAEGESSLVALDLSSGEVLWKTSRKNKPRGGWSTPVLIETGAKRELVLNGEFGVRAYDPAKGRELWFCEGFNGRGSPIPAFSNGLLYVVNGKPGDTYAVAPGGSGDVTKSRMAWHAPRRGGRDLPSPAVVEDFLVVVSMSGLATCYDTGSGKIHWQQNLGLKGEYAAAPIVADGHILIQSVYGGKTVVLKPGKRFEVVGINDLGAEVDEIFRACLSPIQGKIYARSLSMLYCIER
;
A
#
# COMPACT_ATOMS: atom_id res chain seq x y z
N MET A 1 60.42 -41.99 49.45
CA MET A 1 60.94 -40.85 48.67
C MET A 1 60.29 -40.84 47.30
N LYS A 2 60.03 -39.64 46.76
CA LYS A 2 59.42 -39.29 45.47
C LYS A 2 57.89 -39.11 45.46
N SER A 3 57.52 -37.87 45.75
CA SER A 3 56.36 -37.16 45.24
C SER A 3 56.46 -36.94 43.72
N ASN A 4 55.32 -36.85 43.02
CA ASN A 4 55.07 -36.00 41.84
C ASN A 4 53.58 -36.13 41.46
N ARG A 5 52.73 -35.17 41.85
CA ARG A 5 52.30 -33.96 41.10
C ARG A 5 51.30 -34.27 39.98
N CYS A 6 50.01 -34.03 40.29
CA CYS A 6 48.91 -33.87 39.34
C CYS A 6 49.19 -32.72 38.37
N SER A 7 48.92 -32.95 37.08
CA SER A 7 48.76 -31.91 36.05
C SER A 7 47.28 -31.53 35.94
N PRO A 8 46.90 -30.24 35.94
CA PRO A 8 45.55 -29.84 35.62
C PRO A 8 45.36 -29.83 34.10
N SER A 9 44.50 -30.71 33.61
CA SER A 9 43.97 -30.69 32.24
C SER A 9 43.18 -29.39 32.02
N ARG A 10 43.72 -28.47 31.22
CA ARG A 10 43.00 -27.29 30.74
C ARG A 10 41.93 -27.74 29.75
N LEU A 11 40.67 -27.75 30.19
CA LEU A 11 39.50 -27.86 29.31
C LEU A 11 39.42 -26.56 28.48
N PHE A 12 39.74 -26.63 27.19
CA PHE A 12 39.41 -25.56 26.25
C PHE A 12 37.94 -25.72 25.85
N LEU A 13 37.07 -24.87 26.41
CA LEU A 13 35.68 -24.74 25.97
C LEU A 13 35.67 -23.86 24.71
N PRO A 14 35.24 -24.33 23.54
CA PRO A 14 35.12 -23.48 22.37
C PRO A 14 33.94 -22.53 22.60
N ILE A 15 34.22 -21.25 22.80
CA ILE A 15 33.21 -20.19 22.78
C ILE A 15 32.80 -20.03 21.33
N TYR A 16 31.69 -20.66 20.94
CA TYR A 16 30.99 -20.35 19.69
C TYR A 16 30.31 -18.99 19.84
N ILE A 17 31.01 -17.93 19.43
CA ILE A 17 30.40 -16.61 19.21
C ILE A 17 29.51 -16.75 17.97
N CYS A 18 28.22 -17.03 18.18
CA CYS A 18 27.21 -16.81 17.15
C CYS A 18 27.09 -15.31 16.88
N LEU A 19 27.86 -14.82 15.92
CA LEU A 19 27.63 -13.55 15.28
C LEU A 19 26.28 -13.64 14.54
N PHE A 20 25.22 -13.20 15.20
CA PHE A 20 24.01 -12.77 14.50
C PHE A 20 24.35 -11.51 13.72
N LEU A 21 24.87 -11.69 12.50
CA LEU A 21 24.80 -10.65 11.48
C LEU A 21 23.31 -10.48 11.16
N SER A 22 22.64 -9.59 11.89
CA SER A 22 21.44 -8.96 11.36
C SER A 22 21.90 -8.23 10.10
N SER A 23 21.70 -8.83 8.92
CA SER A 23 21.68 -8.02 7.71
C SER A 23 20.47 -7.12 7.88
N TYR A 24 20.68 -5.92 8.43
CA TYR A 24 19.80 -4.79 8.15
C TYR A 24 19.94 -4.53 6.66
N GLY A 25 19.29 -5.37 5.86
CA GLY A 25 19.02 -5.06 4.48
C GLY A 25 18.26 -3.75 4.49
N GLU A 26 18.70 -2.81 3.67
CA GLU A 26 17.98 -1.57 3.48
C GLU A 26 16.56 -1.92 3.00
N GLU A 27 15.54 -1.67 3.83
CA GLU A 27 14.17 -1.90 3.37
C GLU A 27 13.85 -0.87 2.31
N HIS A 28 13.43 -1.38 1.15
CA HIS A 28 12.94 -0.58 0.06
C HIS A 28 11.41 -0.61 0.09
N TRP A 29 10.81 0.58 0.22
CA TRP A 29 9.39 0.80 0.12
C TRP A 29 9.00 0.82 -1.36
N SER A 30 9.11 -0.33 -2.02
CA SER A 30 9.20 -0.47 -3.47
C SER A 30 7.88 -0.35 -4.23
N GLN A 31 6.74 -0.33 -3.54
CA GLN A 31 5.41 -0.28 -4.13
C GLN A 31 4.37 0.34 -3.17
N PHE A 32 3.12 0.46 -3.62
CA PHE A 32 2.04 1.00 -2.78
C PHE A 32 1.91 0.20 -1.48
N ARG A 33 1.91 0.91 -0.34
CA ARG A 33 1.89 0.32 1.01
C ARG A 33 3.09 -0.61 1.32
N GLY A 34 4.24 -0.36 0.70
CA GLY A 34 5.52 -0.97 1.09
C GLY A 34 5.76 -2.36 0.49
N PRO A 35 6.85 -3.03 0.87
CA PRO A 35 7.36 -4.22 0.18
C PRO A 35 6.33 -5.37 0.12
N GLY A 36 5.54 -5.57 1.18
CA GLY A 36 4.48 -6.58 1.19
C GLY A 36 3.11 -6.10 0.68
N GLY A 37 2.94 -4.82 0.35
CA GLY A 37 1.63 -4.24 0.00
C GLY A 37 0.63 -4.13 1.17
N MET A 38 1.05 -4.53 2.38
CA MET A 38 0.21 -4.57 3.59
C MET A 38 0.29 -3.29 4.43
N GLY A 39 1.19 -2.38 4.11
CA GLY A 39 1.40 -1.14 4.86
C GLY A 39 2.21 -1.35 6.14
N HIS A 40 3.09 -2.34 6.18
CA HIS A 40 3.97 -2.61 7.32
C HIS A 40 5.40 -2.20 6.97
N SER A 41 6.01 -1.40 7.84
CA SER A 41 7.45 -1.18 7.89
C SER A 41 8.11 -2.37 8.57
N LEU A 42 9.09 -2.99 7.90
CA LEU A 42 9.92 -4.06 8.44
C LEU A 42 11.14 -3.51 9.19
N VAL A 43 11.54 -2.29 8.89
CA VAL A 43 12.58 -1.54 9.59
C VAL A 43 11.94 -0.78 10.74
N GLY A 44 12.60 -0.89 11.89
CA GLY A 44 12.22 -0.13 13.08
C GLY A 44 12.82 1.27 13.10
N ASP A 45 12.69 1.92 14.25
CA ASP A 45 13.15 3.29 14.49
C ASP A 45 12.44 4.37 13.67
N ILE A 46 11.20 4.11 13.27
CA ILE A 46 10.36 5.09 12.58
C ILE A 46 9.90 6.16 13.59
N PRO A 47 9.89 7.46 13.24
CA PRO A 47 9.35 8.51 14.11
C PRO A 47 7.88 8.22 14.48
N LEU A 48 7.57 8.12 15.77
CA LEU A 48 6.19 8.03 16.28
C LEU A 48 5.70 9.37 16.83
N LYS A 49 6.60 10.31 17.05
CA LYS A 49 6.32 11.67 17.48
C LYS A 49 7.11 12.64 16.60
N TRP A 50 6.45 13.68 16.09
CA TRP A 50 7.07 14.73 15.30
C TRP A 50 6.25 16.01 15.33
N SER A 51 6.90 17.12 15.02
CA SER A 51 6.29 18.44 14.84
C SER A 51 6.73 19.06 13.51
N SER A 52 6.41 20.33 13.28
CA SER A 52 6.94 21.10 12.15
C SER A 52 8.46 21.22 12.18
N GLU A 53 9.09 21.14 13.37
CA GLU A 53 10.54 21.22 13.54
C GLU A 53 11.25 19.94 13.07
N SER A 54 10.53 18.83 13.01
CA SER A 54 11.01 17.53 12.52
C SER A 54 11.07 17.44 10.99
N VAL A 55 10.56 18.45 10.27
CA VAL A 55 10.57 18.49 8.80
C VAL A 55 11.95 18.93 8.32
N VAL A 56 12.76 17.98 7.84
CA VAL A 56 14.12 18.26 7.34
C VAL A 56 14.14 18.99 6.02
N TRP A 57 13.20 18.65 5.15
CA TRP A 57 13.01 19.32 3.88
C TRP A 57 11.58 19.08 3.39
N LYS A 58 11.11 20.03 2.59
CA LYS A 58 9.90 19.89 1.79
C LYS A 58 10.12 20.51 0.42
N VAL A 59 9.59 19.87 -0.63
CA VAL A 59 9.79 20.32 -2.00
C VAL A 59 8.46 20.37 -2.78
N PRO A 60 8.23 21.43 -3.58
CA PRO A 60 7.09 21.49 -4.48
C PRO A 60 7.30 20.55 -5.67
N LEU A 61 6.21 19.91 -6.11
CA LEU A 61 6.17 19.08 -7.32
C LEU A 61 5.34 19.80 -8.39
N LYS A 62 5.78 19.71 -9.65
CA LYS A 62 5.04 20.24 -10.81
C LYS A 62 3.69 19.52 -10.94
N GLY A 63 2.57 20.21 -10.83
CA GLY A 63 1.24 19.61 -10.97
C GLY A 63 0.76 18.92 -9.69
N LYS A 64 -0.25 18.04 -9.82
CA LYS A 64 -0.93 17.40 -8.67
C LYS A 64 -0.94 15.88 -8.79
N GLY A 65 -0.89 15.17 -7.66
CA GLY A 65 -0.99 13.71 -7.62
C GLY A 65 -1.32 13.18 -6.23
N GLN A 66 -1.64 11.89 -6.14
CA GLN A 66 -2.00 11.23 -4.88
C GLN A 66 -1.23 9.93 -4.63
N SER A 67 -0.27 9.56 -5.50
CA SER A 67 0.59 8.42 -5.26
C SER A 67 1.38 8.56 -3.96
N SER A 68 1.60 7.45 -3.28
CA SER A 68 2.51 7.40 -2.13
C SER A 68 3.97 7.36 -2.60
N PRO A 69 4.91 7.94 -1.85
CA PRO A 69 6.33 7.81 -2.13
C PRO A 69 6.76 6.33 -2.19
N VAL A 70 7.57 5.99 -3.18
CA VAL A 70 8.23 4.69 -3.30
C VAL A 70 9.73 4.90 -3.36
N ASN A 71 10.55 4.01 -2.79
CA ASN A 71 12.00 4.14 -2.89
C ASN A 71 12.73 2.89 -3.36
N TRP A 72 13.91 3.15 -3.94
CA TRP A 72 15.00 2.21 -4.01
C TRP A 72 16.32 2.96 -3.80
N GLY A 73 17.13 2.51 -2.85
CA GLY A 73 18.28 3.30 -2.39
C GLY A 73 17.85 4.71 -1.97
N ASN A 74 18.61 5.71 -2.44
CA ASN A 74 18.34 7.13 -2.21
C ASN A 74 17.39 7.77 -3.24
N LYS A 75 16.72 7.00 -4.09
CA LYS A 75 15.78 7.54 -5.09
C LYS A 75 14.35 7.37 -4.59
N ILE A 76 13.60 8.48 -4.54
CA ILE A 76 12.15 8.50 -4.29
C ILE A 76 11.42 8.68 -5.62
N PHE A 77 10.44 7.83 -5.89
CA PHE A 77 9.58 7.89 -7.06
C PHE A 77 8.16 8.30 -6.68
N LEU A 78 7.55 9.16 -7.51
CA LEU A 78 6.20 9.68 -7.34
C LEU A 78 5.55 9.91 -8.69
N THR A 79 4.22 9.99 -8.70
CA THR A 79 3.43 10.33 -9.87
C THR A 79 2.67 11.65 -9.69
N GLY A 80 2.40 12.34 -10.80
CA GLY A 80 1.60 13.56 -10.82
C GLY A 80 1.00 13.84 -12.19
N GLY A 81 0.23 14.92 -12.32
CA GLY A 81 -0.36 15.33 -13.59
C GLY A 81 -0.70 16.82 -13.63
N SER A 82 -0.89 17.35 -14.84
CA SER A 82 -1.38 18.71 -15.06
C SER A 82 -2.84 18.85 -14.62
N ASP A 83 -3.30 20.08 -14.35
CA ASP A 83 -4.68 20.34 -13.92
C ASP A 83 -5.73 19.91 -14.97
N ASN A 84 -5.39 19.98 -16.26
CA ASN A 84 -6.26 19.54 -17.36
C ASN A 84 -6.08 18.06 -17.73
N GLY A 85 -5.18 17.35 -17.05
CA GLY A 85 -4.92 15.95 -17.34
C GLY A 85 -4.31 15.66 -18.71
N ARG A 86 -3.77 16.63 -19.45
CA ARG A 86 -3.08 16.34 -20.73
C ARG A 86 -1.63 15.91 -20.55
N GLU A 87 -1.03 16.22 -19.40
CA GLU A 87 0.31 15.76 -19.02
C GLU A 87 0.22 14.91 -17.75
N ARG A 88 0.96 13.80 -17.73
CA ARG A 88 1.24 12.96 -16.56
C ARG A 88 2.73 12.99 -16.30
N TYR A 89 3.13 12.86 -15.05
CA TYR A 89 4.51 13.00 -14.61
C TYR A 89 4.92 11.80 -13.78
N LEU A 90 6.10 11.25 -14.08
CA LEU A 90 6.86 10.39 -13.17
C LEU A 90 8.06 11.19 -12.69
N TYR A 91 8.20 11.34 -11.38
CA TYR A 91 9.32 12.05 -10.75
C TYR A 91 10.29 11.06 -10.12
N CYS A 92 11.58 11.41 -10.15
CA CYS A 92 12.60 10.81 -9.30
C CYS A 92 13.29 11.93 -8.51
N LEU A 93 13.30 11.80 -7.19
CA LEU A 93 13.91 12.75 -6.27
C LEU A 93 14.99 12.07 -5.42
N ASP A 94 15.97 12.83 -4.97
CA ASP A 94 16.95 12.38 -4.01
C ASP A 94 16.35 12.39 -2.58
N SER A 95 16.33 11.25 -1.91
CA SER A 95 15.75 11.08 -0.57
C SER A 95 16.48 11.91 0.51
N ARG A 96 17.72 12.32 0.24
CA ARG A 96 18.58 13.03 1.21
C ARG A 96 18.24 14.51 1.32
N ASN A 97 17.82 15.13 0.21
CA ASN A 97 17.62 16.58 0.14
C ASN A 97 16.38 17.01 -0.67
N GLY A 98 15.59 16.07 -1.19
CA GLY A 98 14.40 16.35 -1.98
C GLY A 98 14.68 16.89 -3.39
N LYS A 99 15.94 16.93 -3.85
CA LYS A 99 16.25 17.46 -5.18
C LYS A 99 15.65 16.57 -6.27
N LEU A 100 14.93 17.18 -7.22
CA LEU A 100 14.48 16.49 -8.43
C LEU A 100 15.71 16.04 -9.24
N LEU A 101 15.88 14.74 -9.41
CA LEU A 101 16.93 14.14 -10.22
C LEU A 101 16.52 14.10 -11.69
N TRP A 102 15.29 13.66 -11.95
CA TRP A 102 14.68 13.71 -13.27
C TRP A 102 13.15 13.68 -13.17
N SER A 103 12.49 14.12 -14.24
CA SER A 103 11.08 13.86 -14.46
C SER A 103 10.83 13.39 -15.89
N ARG A 104 9.76 12.60 -16.07
CA ARG A 104 9.26 12.18 -17.38
C ARG A 104 7.82 12.64 -17.53
N THR A 105 7.52 13.21 -18.70
CA THR A 105 6.19 13.69 -19.05
C THR A 105 5.57 12.73 -20.05
N ILE A 106 4.39 12.21 -19.73
CA ILE A 106 3.59 11.36 -20.61
C ILE A 106 2.38 12.17 -21.06
N ALA A 107 2.17 12.26 -22.37
CA ALA A 107 1.02 12.95 -22.94
C ALA A 107 -0.24 12.07 -22.87
N CYS A 108 -1.39 12.69 -22.58
CA CYS A 108 -2.71 12.07 -22.66
C CYS A 108 -3.57 12.89 -23.62
N SER A 109 -3.88 12.31 -24.78
CA SER A 109 -4.68 12.97 -25.83
C SER A 109 -6.14 13.16 -25.40
N SER A 110 -6.68 12.18 -24.67
CA SER A 110 -8.06 12.15 -24.19
C SER A 110 -8.12 11.89 -22.68
N PRO A 111 -7.89 12.93 -21.85
CA PRO A 111 -7.93 12.79 -20.40
C PRO A 111 -9.32 12.38 -19.90
N GLU A 112 -9.35 11.49 -18.92
CA GLU A 112 -10.54 11.16 -18.16
C GLU A 112 -11.06 12.35 -17.33
N ARG A 113 -12.22 12.22 -16.69
CA ARG A 113 -12.69 13.20 -15.69
C ARG A 113 -12.70 12.55 -14.30
N PRO A 114 -11.63 12.68 -13.51
CA PRO A 114 -11.58 12.06 -12.19
C PRO A 114 -12.57 12.72 -11.24
N HIS A 115 -13.04 11.96 -10.26
CA HIS A 115 -13.83 12.50 -9.16
C HIS A 115 -12.98 13.50 -8.34
N ARG A 116 -13.61 14.46 -7.64
CA ARG A 116 -12.91 15.50 -6.83
C ARG A 116 -11.94 14.96 -5.77
N MET A 117 -12.15 13.71 -5.35
CA MET A 117 -11.28 13.03 -4.39
C MET A 117 -10.15 12.24 -5.04
N ASN A 118 -10.14 12.14 -6.36
CA ASN A 118 -9.14 11.41 -7.14
C ASN A 118 -8.26 12.41 -7.92
N SER A 119 -7.26 11.91 -8.64
CA SER A 119 -6.41 12.68 -9.52
C SER A 119 -6.04 11.87 -10.77
N TYR A 120 -5.43 12.54 -11.72
CA TYR A 120 -4.87 11.95 -12.94
C TYR A 120 -3.68 11.02 -12.69
N ALA A 121 -3.14 11.01 -11.47
CA ALA A 121 -1.93 10.32 -11.08
C ALA A 121 -2.05 9.85 -9.62
N THR A 122 -3.10 9.07 -9.38
CA THR A 122 -3.36 8.43 -8.09
C THR A 122 -2.64 7.08 -7.94
N PRO A 123 -2.56 6.22 -8.98
CA PRO A 123 -1.77 4.99 -8.88
C PRO A 123 -0.33 5.28 -8.44
N THR A 124 0.13 4.56 -7.42
CA THR A 124 1.53 4.62 -6.97
C THR A 124 2.38 3.77 -7.90
N CYS A 125 3.54 4.27 -8.32
CA CYS A 125 4.47 3.48 -9.13
C CYS A 125 5.06 2.31 -8.32
N ALA A 126 5.66 1.34 -8.99
CA ALA A 126 6.40 0.24 -8.37
C ALA A 126 7.81 0.13 -8.95
N THR A 127 8.77 -0.39 -8.19
CA THR A 127 10.15 -0.59 -8.63
C THR A 127 10.71 -1.93 -8.16
N ASP A 128 11.54 -2.57 -8.98
CA ASP A 128 12.32 -3.76 -8.62
C ASP A 128 13.79 -3.41 -8.29
N GLY A 129 14.15 -2.12 -8.30
CA GLY A 129 15.52 -1.66 -8.12
C GLY A 129 16.36 -1.52 -9.38
N GLU A 130 15.82 -1.90 -10.53
CA GLU A 130 16.44 -1.66 -11.84
C GLU A 130 15.53 -0.77 -12.70
N ARG A 131 14.23 -0.95 -12.53
CA ARG A 131 13.15 -0.34 -13.29
C ARG A 131 12.11 0.26 -12.35
N VAL A 132 11.42 1.27 -12.85
CA VAL A 132 10.24 1.87 -12.22
C VAL A 132 9.09 1.85 -13.22
N VAL A 133 7.94 1.32 -12.77
CA VAL A 133 6.72 1.20 -13.57
C VAL A 133 5.63 2.09 -13.00
N ALA A 134 5.04 2.94 -13.85
CA ALA A 134 3.98 3.87 -13.48
C ALA A 134 2.76 3.70 -14.38
N PHE A 135 1.58 3.66 -13.77
CA PHE A 135 0.30 3.56 -14.46
C PHE A 135 -0.47 4.88 -14.37
N PHE A 136 -0.97 5.36 -15.49
CA PHE A 136 -1.64 6.65 -15.61
C PHE A 136 -3.03 6.53 -16.27
N GLY A 137 -3.70 5.40 -16.08
CA GLY A 137 -5.04 5.19 -16.63
C GLY A 137 -5.02 5.26 -18.15
N PRO A 138 -5.84 6.13 -18.78
CA PRO A 138 -5.89 6.29 -20.23
C PRO A 138 -4.58 6.76 -20.88
N ALA A 139 -3.60 7.24 -20.11
CA ALA A 139 -2.28 7.56 -20.66
C ALA A 139 -1.35 6.33 -20.77
N GLY A 140 -1.71 5.21 -20.14
CA GLY A 140 -1.02 3.92 -20.25
C GLY A 140 -0.19 3.52 -19.04
N LEU A 141 0.50 2.39 -19.18
CA LEU A 141 1.49 1.82 -18.28
C LEU A 141 2.88 2.01 -18.90
N HIS A 142 3.83 2.54 -18.14
CA HIS A 142 5.15 2.91 -18.63
C HIS A 142 6.23 2.39 -17.72
N CYS A 143 7.30 1.85 -18.30
CA CYS A 143 8.47 1.38 -17.59
C CYS A 143 9.69 2.21 -17.99
N TYR A 144 10.43 2.66 -16.98
CA TYR A 144 11.69 3.39 -17.12
C TYR A 144 12.77 2.71 -16.28
N THR A 145 14.04 2.93 -16.61
CA THR A 145 15.15 2.62 -15.69
C THR A 145 15.12 3.56 -14.48
N LEU A 146 15.90 3.28 -13.42
CA LEU A 146 16.04 4.20 -12.28
C LEU A 146 16.66 5.56 -12.64
N GLU A 147 17.28 5.65 -13.81
CA GLU A 147 17.88 6.86 -14.40
C GLU A 147 16.88 7.62 -15.28
N GLY A 148 15.69 7.05 -15.49
CA GLY A 148 14.61 7.66 -16.26
C GLY A 148 14.65 7.32 -17.74
N GLU A 149 15.48 6.37 -18.18
CA GLU A 149 15.48 5.97 -19.60
C GLU A 149 14.28 5.10 -19.91
N SER A 150 13.59 5.39 -21.01
CA SER A 150 12.36 4.68 -21.40
C SER A 150 12.71 3.24 -21.79
N VAL A 151 12.03 2.27 -21.17
CA VAL A 151 12.15 0.84 -21.53
C VAL A 151 10.99 0.46 -22.45
N TRP A 152 9.75 0.66 -22.01
CA TRP A 152 8.55 0.39 -22.81
C TRP A 152 7.35 1.21 -22.34
N SER A 153 6.34 1.29 -23.20
CA SER A 153 5.03 1.89 -22.88
C SER A 153 3.91 1.06 -23.50
N ARG A 154 2.78 0.93 -22.79
CA ARG A 154 1.62 0.13 -23.21
C ARG A 154 0.32 0.83 -22.85
N GLN A 155 -0.59 0.90 -23.81
CA GLN A 155 -1.96 1.35 -23.54
C GLN A 155 -2.80 0.17 -23.04
N LEU A 156 -3.52 0.37 -21.94
CA LEU A 156 -4.30 -0.69 -21.29
C LEU A 156 -5.82 -0.49 -21.38
N GLY A 157 -6.27 0.68 -21.84
CA GLY A 157 -7.68 1.00 -22.07
C GLY A 157 -8.00 2.47 -21.75
N ASP A 158 -9.29 2.83 -21.89
CA ASP A 158 -9.75 4.21 -21.69
C ASP A 158 -10.40 4.46 -20.32
N PHE A 159 -10.56 3.40 -19.51
CA PHE A 159 -11.04 3.46 -18.12
C PHE A 159 -12.26 4.37 -17.88
N PRO A 160 -13.38 4.14 -18.58
CA PRO A 160 -14.58 4.95 -18.40
C PRO A 160 -15.16 4.82 -16.99
N GLY A 161 -15.80 5.90 -16.54
CA GLY A 161 -16.51 5.98 -15.27
C GLY A 161 -16.29 7.32 -14.58
N PRO A 162 -17.10 7.65 -13.56
CA PRO A 162 -17.12 8.99 -12.96
C PRO A 162 -16.04 9.20 -11.88
N TRP A 163 -15.19 8.20 -11.63
CA TRP A 163 -14.26 8.20 -10.49
C TRP A 163 -12.80 8.39 -10.87
N GLY A 164 -12.39 8.00 -12.08
CA GLY A 164 -10.98 7.86 -12.48
C GLY A 164 -10.36 6.56 -11.96
N VAL A 165 -9.07 6.37 -12.26
CA VAL A 165 -8.29 5.18 -11.86
C VAL A 165 -7.58 5.39 -10.52
N ALA A 166 -7.27 4.30 -9.81
CA ALA A 166 -6.49 4.36 -8.56
C ALA A 166 -5.68 3.10 -8.24
N ALA A 167 -5.99 1.96 -8.87
CA ALA A 167 -5.23 0.74 -8.65
C ALA A 167 -3.78 0.89 -9.15
N SER A 168 -2.83 0.59 -8.28
CA SER A 168 -1.40 0.69 -8.55
C SER A 168 -0.89 -0.56 -9.28
N PRO A 169 0.16 -0.45 -10.13
CA PRO A 169 0.89 -1.61 -10.59
C PRO A 169 1.60 -2.28 -9.41
N VAL A 170 1.72 -3.61 -9.48
CA VAL A 170 2.55 -4.39 -8.54
C VAL A 170 3.53 -5.24 -9.32
N ILE A 171 4.74 -5.40 -8.79
CA ILE A 171 5.75 -6.26 -9.39
C ILE A 171 5.71 -7.61 -8.68
N VAL A 172 5.54 -8.67 -9.45
CA VAL A 172 5.53 -10.06 -8.97
C VAL A 172 6.50 -10.84 -9.84
N ASP A 173 7.62 -11.24 -9.25
CA ASP A 173 8.74 -11.87 -9.97
C ASP A 173 9.18 -10.95 -11.14
N ASN A 174 9.26 -11.47 -12.37
CA ASN A 174 9.58 -10.67 -13.56
C ASN A 174 8.32 -10.12 -14.28
N MET A 175 7.21 -9.94 -13.55
CA MET A 175 5.96 -9.45 -14.13
C MET A 175 5.51 -8.15 -13.45
N VAL A 176 4.90 -7.26 -14.21
CA VAL A 176 4.04 -6.21 -13.66
C VAL A 176 2.59 -6.61 -13.83
N VAL A 177 1.84 -6.61 -12.73
CA VAL A 177 0.41 -6.88 -12.71
C VAL A 177 -0.36 -5.59 -12.49
N GLN A 178 -1.35 -5.35 -13.34
CA GLN A 178 -2.21 -4.17 -13.27
C GLN A 178 -3.68 -4.59 -13.22
N ASN A 179 -4.40 -4.07 -12.23
CA ASN A 179 -5.85 -4.12 -12.22
C ASN A 179 -6.40 -3.07 -13.20
N CYS A 180 -7.13 -3.53 -14.22
CA CYS A 180 -7.74 -2.70 -15.25
C CYS A 180 -9.26 -2.73 -15.16
N ASP A 181 -9.80 -2.70 -13.94
CA ASP A 181 -11.25 -2.64 -13.71
C ASP A 181 -11.78 -1.22 -13.96
N ALA A 182 -12.83 -1.12 -14.77
CA ALA A 182 -13.51 0.12 -15.16
C ALA A 182 -15.01 -0.14 -15.38
N GLU A 183 -15.82 0.87 -15.70
CA GLU A 183 -17.19 0.61 -16.16
C GLU A 183 -17.16 -0.11 -17.52
N GLY A 184 -17.61 -1.37 -17.56
CA GLY A 184 -17.67 -2.14 -18.82
C GLY A 184 -16.57 -3.19 -18.93
N GLU A 185 -15.76 -3.13 -19.99
CA GLU A 185 -14.66 -4.09 -20.15
C GLU A 185 -13.65 -3.93 -19.01
N SER A 186 -13.30 -5.05 -18.39
CA SER A 186 -12.44 -5.08 -17.21
C SER A 186 -11.59 -6.33 -17.20
N SER A 187 -10.36 -6.22 -16.73
CA SER A 187 -9.45 -7.36 -16.66
C SER A 187 -8.35 -7.16 -15.62
N LEU A 188 -7.76 -8.27 -15.18
CA LEU A 188 -6.43 -8.27 -14.57
C LEU A 188 -5.42 -8.64 -15.66
N VAL A 189 -4.33 -7.88 -15.78
CA VAL A 189 -3.31 -8.11 -16.81
C VAL A 189 -1.96 -8.25 -16.15
N ALA A 190 -1.16 -9.24 -16.58
CA ALA A 190 0.27 -9.27 -16.32
C ALA A 190 1.05 -9.06 -17.60
N LEU A 191 2.09 -8.24 -17.50
CA LEU A 191 3.03 -7.98 -18.55
C LEU A 191 4.43 -8.39 -18.09
N ASP A 192 5.26 -8.89 -19.01
CA ASP A 192 6.67 -9.09 -18.75
C ASP A 192 7.31 -7.73 -18.39
N LEU A 193 8.02 -7.68 -17.28
CA LEU A 193 8.58 -6.45 -16.75
C LEU A 193 9.67 -5.86 -17.66
N SER A 194 10.37 -6.70 -18.44
CA SER A 194 11.48 -6.28 -19.30
C SER A 194 11.02 -5.78 -20.67
N SER A 195 9.98 -6.40 -21.25
CA SER A 195 9.53 -6.11 -22.60
C SER A 195 8.19 -5.36 -22.68
N GLY A 196 7.36 -5.45 -21.64
CA GLY A 196 5.99 -4.97 -21.64
C GLY A 196 5.06 -5.84 -22.51
N GLU A 197 5.45 -7.06 -22.86
CA GLU A 197 4.57 -8.01 -23.55
C GLU A 197 3.52 -8.58 -22.58
N VAL A 198 2.28 -8.71 -23.03
CA VAL A 198 1.22 -9.31 -22.22
C VAL A 198 1.48 -10.81 -22.07
N LEU A 199 1.72 -11.26 -20.84
CA LEU A 199 1.91 -12.67 -20.51
C LEU A 199 0.57 -13.37 -20.31
N TRP A 200 -0.34 -12.72 -19.60
CA TRP A 200 -1.71 -13.18 -19.43
C TRP A 200 -2.66 -12.01 -19.21
N LYS A 201 -3.92 -12.21 -19.61
CA LYS A 201 -5.03 -11.28 -19.39
C LYS A 201 -6.26 -12.07 -18.98
N THR A 202 -6.79 -11.76 -17.81
CA THR A 202 -7.97 -12.41 -17.24
C THR A 202 -9.13 -11.42 -17.21
N SER A 203 -10.06 -11.59 -18.16
CA SER A 203 -11.27 -10.78 -18.23
C SER A 203 -12.19 -11.03 -17.02
N ARG A 204 -12.80 -9.98 -16.49
CA ARG A 204 -13.79 -10.11 -15.41
C ARG A 204 -15.09 -10.66 -15.97
N LYS A 205 -15.54 -11.80 -15.42
CA LYS A 205 -16.86 -12.39 -15.76
C LYS A 205 -18.00 -11.45 -15.35
N ASN A 206 -17.94 -10.93 -14.12
CA ASN A 206 -18.86 -9.93 -13.63
C ASN A 206 -18.24 -8.56 -13.89
N LYS A 207 -18.85 -7.77 -14.79
CA LYS A 207 -18.35 -6.45 -15.17
C LYS A 207 -18.56 -5.48 -14.01
N PRO A 208 -17.49 -5.05 -13.30
CA PRO A 208 -17.64 -4.08 -12.25
C PRO A 208 -18.03 -2.72 -12.85
N ARG A 209 -18.53 -1.84 -12.00
CA ARG A 209 -18.76 -0.41 -12.28
C ARG A 209 -17.53 0.41 -11.89
N GLY A 210 -16.35 -0.17 -12.07
CA GLY A 210 -15.06 0.31 -11.56
C GLY A 210 -14.45 -0.56 -10.47
N GLY A 211 -13.12 -0.54 -10.37
CA GLY A 211 -12.35 -1.19 -9.32
C GLY A 211 -11.06 -0.41 -9.04
N TRP A 212 -10.81 -0.12 -7.76
CA TRP A 212 -9.72 0.75 -7.34
C TRP A 212 -8.70 0.04 -6.44
N SER A 213 -8.99 -1.19 -6.03
CA SER A 213 -8.08 -1.99 -5.22
C SER A 213 -6.84 -2.38 -6.03
N THR A 214 -5.69 -2.29 -5.38
CA THR A 214 -4.41 -2.79 -5.88
C THR A 214 -4.30 -4.27 -5.49
N PRO A 215 -3.94 -5.18 -6.40
CA PRO A 215 -3.78 -6.59 -6.05
C PRO A 215 -2.60 -6.76 -5.08
N VAL A 216 -2.68 -7.74 -4.20
CA VAL A 216 -1.61 -8.10 -3.26
C VAL A 216 -1.22 -9.55 -3.44
N LEU A 217 0.08 -9.83 -3.40
CA LEU A 217 0.58 -11.19 -3.39
C LEU A 217 0.58 -11.70 -1.95
N ILE A 218 -0.03 -12.85 -1.71
CA ILE A 218 0.02 -13.54 -0.42
C ILE A 218 0.68 -14.90 -0.56
N GLU A 219 1.29 -15.35 0.54
CA GLU A 219 1.91 -16.67 0.64
C GLU A 219 1.18 -17.51 1.70
N THR A 220 0.66 -18.66 1.29
CA THR A 220 -0.10 -19.57 2.15
C THR A 220 0.54 -20.95 2.13
N GLY A 221 1.44 -21.19 3.08
CA GLY A 221 2.27 -22.40 3.10
C GLY A 221 3.12 -22.47 1.83
N ALA A 222 2.88 -23.47 0.97
CA ALA A 222 3.63 -23.68 -0.27
C ALA A 222 3.04 -22.96 -1.51
N LYS A 223 1.95 -22.19 -1.37
CA LYS A 223 1.27 -21.56 -2.51
C LYS A 223 1.32 -20.04 -2.43
N ARG A 224 1.55 -19.41 -3.59
CA ARG A 224 1.45 -17.97 -3.79
C ARG A 224 0.12 -17.67 -4.48
N GLU A 225 -0.63 -16.71 -3.98
CA GLU A 225 -1.91 -16.30 -4.52
C GLU A 225 -1.91 -14.79 -4.74
N LEU A 226 -2.30 -14.35 -5.94
CA LEU A 226 -2.50 -12.93 -6.20
C LEU A 226 -3.95 -12.58 -5.89
N VAL A 227 -4.15 -11.77 -4.85
CA VAL A 227 -5.47 -11.47 -4.30
C VAL A 227 -5.91 -10.07 -4.71
N LEU A 228 -7.17 -9.95 -5.10
CA LEU A 228 -7.77 -8.66 -5.48
C LEU A 228 -9.18 -8.52 -4.89
N ASN A 229 -9.42 -7.40 -4.23
CA ASN A 229 -10.76 -7.01 -3.79
C ASN A 229 -11.49 -6.27 -4.93
N GLY A 230 -12.47 -6.92 -5.57
CA GLY A 230 -13.29 -6.34 -6.61
C GLY A 230 -14.66 -5.88 -6.10
N GLU A 231 -15.50 -5.30 -6.98
CA GLU A 231 -16.86 -4.86 -6.61
C GLU A 231 -17.69 -5.97 -5.94
N PHE A 232 -17.62 -7.18 -6.47
CA PHE A 232 -18.44 -8.30 -6.02
C PHE A 232 -17.79 -9.13 -4.91
N GLY A 233 -16.63 -8.73 -4.40
CA GLY A 233 -15.86 -9.49 -3.42
C GLY A 233 -14.45 -9.84 -3.87
N VAL A 234 -13.75 -10.55 -2.98
CA VAL A 234 -12.33 -10.88 -3.12
C VAL A 234 -12.11 -12.13 -3.96
N ARG A 235 -11.11 -12.09 -4.83
CA ARG A 235 -10.69 -13.21 -5.68
C ARG A 235 -9.21 -13.45 -5.51
N ALA A 236 -8.81 -14.71 -5.65
CA ALA A 236 -7.42 -15.08 -5.85
C ALA A 236 -7.16 -15.59 -7.26
N TYR A 237 -5.96 -15.33 -7.73
CA TYR A 237 -5.46 -15.74 -9.03
C TYR A 237 -4.13 -16.47 -8.87
N ASP A 238 -3.89 -17.44 -9.75
CA ASP A 238 -2.57 -18.01 -9.98
C ASP A 238 -1.65 -16.87 -10.49
N PRO A 239 -0.60 -16.47 -9.75
CA PRO A 239 0.23 -15.34 -10.17
C PRO A 239 0.91 -15.55 -11.53
N ALA A 240 1.28 -16.78 -11.85
CA ALA A 240 2.01 -17.10 -13.08
C ALA A 240 1.09 -17.20 -14.31
N LYS A 241 -0.15 -17.64 -14.11
CA LYS A 241 -1.07 -17.94 -15.23
C LYS A 241 -2.29 -17.03 -15.32
N GLY A 242 -2.53 -16.20 -14.30
CA GLY A 242 -3.70 -15.31 -14.22
C GLY A 242 -5.03 -16.04 -14.02
N ARG A 243 -5.05 -17.37 -13.90
CA ARG A 243 -6.30 -18.14 -13.74
C ARG A 243 -6.89 -17.88 -12.36
N GLU A 244 -8.18 -17.57 -12.30
CA GLU A 244 -8.92 -17.49 -11.03
C GLU A 244 -8.85 -18.82 -10.28
N LEU A 245 -8.44 -18.77 -9.01
CA LEU A 245 -8.35 -19.93 -8.13
C LEU A 245 -9.64 -20.09 -7.35
N TRP A 246 -10.04 -19.02 -6.66
CA TRP A 246 -11.23 -18.99 -5.83
C TRP A 246 -11.81 -17.57 -5.76
N PHE A 247 -13.08 -17.49 -5.39
CA PHE A 247 -13.84 -16.26 -5.19
C PHE A 247 -14.61 -16.36 -3.89
N CYS A 248 -14.55 -15.30 -3.08
CA CYS A 248 -15.43 -15.11 -1.95
C CYS A 248 -16.31 -13.89 -2.22
N GLU A 249 -17.62 -14.10 -2.27
CA GLU A 249 -18.59 -13.04 -2.44
C GLU A 249 -18.46 -12.03 -1.29
N GLY A 250 -18.39 -10.77 -1.69
CA GLY A 250 -18.40 -9.66 -0.77
C GLY A 250 -19.82 -9.33 -0.35
N PHE A 251 -19.94 -8.67 0.78
CA PHE A 251 -21.21 -8.13 1.23
C PHE A 251 -21.46 -6.76 0.60
N ASN A 252 -22.31 -5.95 1.22
CA ASN A 252 -22.61 -4.61 0.75
C ASN A 252 -21.33 -3.77 0.52
N GLY A 253 -21.29 -3.05 -0.60
CA GLY A 253 -20.21 -2.13 -0.94
C GLY A 253 -19.43 -2.48 -2.19
N ARG A 254 -18.27 -1.84 -2.36
CA ARG A 254 -17.39 -1.96 -3.54
C ARG A 254 -15.96 -2.24 -3.10
N GLY A 255 -15.22 -3.08 -3.83
CA GLY A 255 -13.80 -3.29 -3.62
C GLY A 255 -12.94 -2.08 -4.00
N SER A 256 -12.81 -1.13 -3.07
CA SER A 256 -11.82 -0.04 -3.16
C SER A 256 -10.63 -0.27 -2.21
N PRO A 257 -10.85 -0.63 -0.93
CA PRO A 257 -9.75 -0.95 -0.03
C PRO A 257 -8.96 -2.19 -0.46
N ILE A 258 -7.67 -2.22 -0.12
CA ILE A 258 -6.79 -3.37 -0.34
C ILE A 258 -6.92 -4.33 0.84
N PRO A 259 -7.12 -5.64 0.63
CA PRO A 259 -7.12 -6.61 1.72
C PRO A 259 -5.83 -6.57 2.52
N ALA A 260 -5.91 -6.77 3.83
CA ALA A 260 -4.75 -7.10 4.65
C ALA A 260 -4.63 -8.62 4.79
N PHE A 261 -3.41 -9.15 4.84
CA PHE A 261 -3.16 -10.56 5.11
C PHE A 261 -2.29 -10.70 6.35
N SER A 262 -2.79 -11.38 7.36
CA SER A 262 -2.07 -11.69 8.60
C SER A 262 -2.71 -12.90 9.28
N ASN A 263 -1.95 -13.61 10.11
CA ASN A 263 -2.45 -14.74 10.90
C ASN A 263 -3.20 -15.80 10.06
N GLY A 264 -2.81 -15.98 8.79
CA GLY A 264 -3.42 -16.93 7.86
C GLY A 264 -4.79 -16.54 7.32
N LEU A 265 -5.28 -15.32 7.57
CA LEU A 265 -6.57 -14.82 7.09
C LEU A 265 -6.40 -13.55 6.24
N LEU A 266 -7.26 -13.42 5.25
CA LEU A 266 -7.46 -12.17 4.49
C LEU A 266 -8.55 -11.34 5.14
N TYR A 267 -8.23 -10.11 5.53
CA TYR A 267 -9.18 -9.14 6.07
C TYR A 267 -9.59 -8.17 4.96
N VAL A 268 -10.87 -8.20 4.61
CA VAL A 268 -11.41 -7.42 3.50
C VAL A 268 -12.41 -6.40 4.02
N VAL A 269 -12.30 -5.18 3.51
CA VAL A 269 -13.22 -4.08 3.79
C VAL A 269 -13.87 -3.66 2.47
N ASN A 270 -15.20 -3.59 2.44
CA ASN A 270 -15.95 -3.12 1.29
C ASN A 270 -16.32 -1.64 1.46
N GLY A 271 -16.23 -0.85 0.39
CA GLY A 271 -16.63 0.56 0.40
C GLY A 271 -18.14 0.74 0.25
N LYS A 272 -18.80 1.30 1.27
CA LYS A 272 -20.20 1.79 1.29
C LYS A 272 -21.31 0.74 1.03
N PRO A 273 -22.01 0.24 2.06
CA PRO A 273 -21.75 0.33 3.50
C PRO A 273 -20.68 -0.67 3.94
N GLY A 274 -19.61 -0.10 4.50
CA GLY A 274 -18.36 -0.62 5.06
C GLY A 274 -18.09 -2.04 5.54
N ASP A 275 -18.86 -3.07 5.21
CA ASP A 275 -18.73 -4.40 5.85
C ASP A 275 -17.29 -4.91 5.85
N THR A 276 -16.91 -5.52 6.97
CA THR A 276 -15.59 -6.11 7.17
C THR A 276 -15.74 -7.60 7.38
N TYR A 277 -14.92 -8.40 6.71
CA TYR A 277 -14.99 -9.85 6.81
C TYR A 277 -13.60 -10.45 6.67
N ALA A 278 -13.46 -11.68 7.17
CA ALA A 278 -12.24 -12.47 7.02
C ALA A 278 -12.48 -13.74 6.23
N VAL A 279 -11.54 -14.07 5.34
CA VAL A 279 -11.57 -15.27 4.50
C VAL A 279 -10.27 -16.02 4.66
N ALA A 280 -10.36 -17.33 4.89
CA ALA A 280 -9.21 -18.22 4.83
C ALA A 280 -8.81 -18.42 3.35
N PRO A 281 -7.57 -18.12 2.95
CA PRO A 281 -7.12 -18.35 1.58
C PRO A 281 -7.19 -19.83 1.15
N GLY A 282 -7.04 -20.03 -0.16
CA GLY A 282 -7.12 -21.33 -0.80
C GLY A 282 -8.54 -21.87 -1.01
N GLY A 283 -8.62 -23.08 -1.55
CA GLY A 283 -9.86 -23.67 -2.04
C GLY A 283 -9.95 -23.59 -3.57
N SER A 284 -11.16 -23.73 -4.11
CA SER A 284 -11.42 -23.69 -5.55
C SER A 284 -12.85 -23.22 -5.81
N GLY A 285 -13.02 -22.35 -6.80
CA GLY A 285 -14.35 -21.83 -7.18
C GLY A 285 -14.94 -20.88 -6.15
N ASP A 286 -16.25 -20.89 -5.98
CA ASP A 286 -16.93 -20.09 -4.94
C ASP A 286 -16.68 -20.70 -3.56
N VAL A 287 -15.91 -19.99 -2.74
CA VAL A 287 -15.53 -20.42 -1.40
C VAL A 287 -16.32 -19.71 -0.30
N THR A 288 -17.28 -18.85 -0.65
CA THR A 288 -17.98 -17.95 0.28
C THR A 288 -18.49 -18.67 1.53
N LYS A 289 -19.16 -19.81 1.38
CA LYS A 289 -19.69 -20.58 2.53
C LYS A 289 -18.64 -21.43 3.25
N SER A 290 -17.59 -21.83 2.54
CA SER A 290 -16.62 -22.84 3.01
C SER A 290 -15.37 -22.25 3.66
N ARG A 291 -15.05 -20.98 3.38
CA ARG A 291 -13.80 -20.31 3.77
C ARG A 291 -14.00 -18.96 4.44
N MET A 292 -15.23 -18.44 4.51
CA MET A 292 -15.52 -17.25 5.32
C MET A 292 -15.30 -17.59 6.79
N ALA A 293 -14.30 -16.96 7.41
CA ALA A 293 -14.00 -17.16 8.82
C ALA A 293 -14.98 -16.39 9.70
N TRP A 294 -15.26 -15.14 9.35
CA TRP A 294 -16.24 -14.31 10.04
C TRP A 294 -16.66 -13.12 9.17
N HIS A 295 -17.81 -12.53 9.50
CA HIS A 295 -18.35 -11.31 8.90
C HIS A 295 -18.84 -10.37 10.01
N ALA A 296 -18.44 -9.11 9.92
CA ALA A 296 -18.83 -8.03 10.80
C ALA A 296 -19.57 -6.94 9.99
N PRO A 297 -20.91 -6.89 10.07
CA PRO A 297 -21.70 -5.84 9.43
C PRO A 297 -21.34 -4.46 9.99
N ARG A 298 -21.22 -3.45 9.11
CA ARG A 298 -20.91 -2.07 9.53
C ARG A 298 -21.97 -1.09 9.08
N ARG A 299 -22.44 -0.26 10.01
CA ARG A 299 -23.39 0.83 9.76
C ARG A 299 -22.64 2.15 9.59
N GLY A 300 -22.90 2.89 8.51
CA GLY A 300 -22.53 4.31 8.40
C GLY A 300 -21.12 4.63 7.88
N GLY A 301 -20.34 3.66 7.42
CA GLY A 301 -18.99 3.89 6.86
C GLY A 301 -18.97 4.01 5.33
N ARG A 302 -18.45 5.12 4.80
CA ARG A 302 -17.70 5.10 3.54
C ARG A 302 -16.27 4.74 3.91
N ASP A 303 -15.84 3.53 3.57
CA ASP A 303 -14.49 3.05 3.87
C ASP A 303 -13.67 3.05 2.60
N LEU A 304 -12.78 4.04 2.51
CA LEU A 304 -11.70 4.10 1.51
C LEU A 304 -10.37 3.60 2.10
N PRO A 305 -10.00 3.92 3.35
CA PRO A 305 -8.77 3.42 3.95
C PRO A 305 -8.75 1.89 3.97
N SER A 306 -7.60 1.32 3.63
CA SER A 306 -7.37 -0.12 3.81
C SER A 306 -7.21 -0.47 5.29
N PRO A 307 -7.55 -1.70 5.72
CA PRO A 307 -7.31 -2.14 7.09
C PRO A 307 -5.82 -2.18 7.43
N ALA A 308 -5.51 -2.01 8.72
CA ALA A 308 -4.20 -2.30 9.31
C ALA A 308 -4.34 -3.41 10.34
N VAL A 309 -3.35 -4.31 10.40
CA VAL A 309 -3.34 -5.43 11.34
C VAL A 309 -2.06 -5.36 12.16
N VAL A 310 -2.15 -5.51 13.47
CA VAL A 310 -0.99 -5.67 14.34
C VAL A 310 -1.32 -6.76 15.33
N GLU A 311 -0.53 -7.84 15.31
CA GLU A 311 -0.78 -9.04 16.12
C GLU A 311 -2.24 -9.52 15.93
N ASP A 312 -3.02 -9.57 17.01
CA ASP A 312 -4.39 -10.02 17.02
C ASP A 312 -5.42 -8.91 16.74
N PHE A 313 -4.97 -7.68 16.42
CA PHE A 313 -5.81 -6.49 16.31
C PHE A 313 -5.90 -5.99 14.87
N LEU A 314 -7.11 -6.02 14.31
CA LEU A 314 -7.47 -5.43 13.03
C LEU A 314 -8.11 -4.06 13.26
N VAL A 315 -7.50 -2.98 12.76
CA VAL A 315 -8.06 -1.63 12.83
C VAL A 315 -8.56 -1.18 11.46
N VAL A 316 -9.83 -0.79 11.41
CA VAL A 316 -10.49 -0.24 10.23
C VAL A 316 -10.94 1.19 10.53
N VAL A 317 -10.63 2.12 9.61
CA VAL A 317 -10.92 3.55 9.76
C VAL A 317 -11.88 3.99 8.66
N SER A 318 -13.02 4.55 9.06
CA SER A 318 -13.94 5.17 8.10
C SER A 318 -13.45 6.54 7.65
N MET A 319 -13.97 7.04 6.52
CA MET A 319 -13.66 8.40 6.07
C MET A 319 -14.00 9.50 7.09
N SER A 320 -14.94 9.27 8.01
CA SER A 320 -15.31 10.24 9.04
C SER A 320 -14.39 10.23 10.25
N GLY A 321 -13.40 9.34 10.29
CA GLY A 321 -12.49 9.17 11.43
C GLY A 321 -13.01 8.25 12.53
N LEU A 322 -14.03 7.44 12.25
CA LEU A 322 -14.45 6.37 13.17
C LEU A 322 -13.52 5.18 12.99
N ALA A 323 -12.63 4.96 13.96
CA ALA A 323 -11.76 3.80 14.02
C ALA A 323 -12.45 2.67 14.80
N THR A 324 -12.42 1.46 14.27
CA THR A 324 -12.93 0.26 14.95
C THR A 324 -11.83 -0.79 15.00
N CYS A 325 -11.58 -1.35 16.18
CA CYS A 325 -10.65 -2.45 16.38
C CYS A 325 -11.41 -3.76 16.55
N TYR A 326 -11.02 -4.75 15.77
CA TYR A 326 -11.57 -6.08 15.75
C TYR A 326 -10.51 -7.07 16.20
N ASP A 327 -10.95 -8.10 16.90
CA ASP A 327 -10.20 -9.34 17.08
C ASP A 327 -10.06 -10.03 15.72
N THR A 328 -8.82 -10.31 15.32
CA THR A 328 -8.50 -10.89 14.00
C THR A 328 -9.06 -12.30 13.80
N GLY A 329 -9.20 -13.09 14.87
CA GLY A 329 -9.68 -14.46 14.79
C GLY A 329 -11.21 -14.59 14.72
N SER A 330 -11.94 -13.67 15.35
CA SER A 330 -13.39 -13.78 15.55
C SER A 330 -14.22 -12.63 14.94
N GLY A 331 -13.59 -11.51 14.57
CA GLY A 331 -14.30 -10.30 14.15
C GLY A 331 -15.02 -9.58 15.30
N LYS A 332 -14.77 -9.94 16.56
CA LYS A 332 -15.35 -9.27 17.73
C LYS A 332 -14.75 -7.87 17.88
N ILE A 333 -15.61 -6.86 18.08
CA ILE A 333 -15.15 -5.49 18.35
C ILE A 333 -14.54 -5.40 19.75
N HIS A 334 -13.30 -4.91 19.84
CA HIS A 334 -12.68 -4.51 21.11
C HIS A 334 -13.07 -3.09 21.50
N TRP A 335 -13.03 -2.16 20.54
CA TRP A 335 -13.42 -0.77 20.72
C TRP A 335 -13.80 -0.13 19.40
N GLN A 336 -14.58 0.95 19.49
CA GLN A 336 -14.95 1.81 18.39
C GLN A 336 -14.91 3.25 18.88
N GLN A 337 -14.06 4.09 18.28
CA GLN A 337 -13.81 5.45 18.74
C GLN A 337 -13.53 6.41 17.59
N ASN A 338 -13.86 7.68 17.78
CA ASN A 338 -13.43 8.74 16.87
C ASN A 338 -11.96 9.10 17.13
N LEU A 339 -11.19 9.30 16.06
CA LEU A 339 -9.76 9.66 16.12
C LEU A 339 -9.49 11.07 16.65
N GLY A 340 -10.53 11.88 16.87
CA GLY A 340 -10.43 13.18 17.54
C GLY A 340 -9.95 14.35 16.67
N LEU A 341 -9.52 14.11 15.43
CA LEU A 341 -9.26 15.19 14.46
C LEU A 341 -10.50 15.48 13.63
N LYS A 342 -10.78 16.77 13.40
CA LYS A 342 -11.77 17.20 12.41
C LYS A 342 -11.23 16.95 11.01
N GLY A 343 -12.07 16.43 10.12
CA GLY A 343 -11.72 16.25 8.71
C GLY A 343 -12.10 14.87 8.19
N GLU A 344 -11.56 14.54 7.03
CA GLU A 344 -11.74 13.24 6.38
C GLU A 344 -10.47 12.39 6.49
N TYR A 345 -10.62 11.09 6.31
CA TYR A 345 -9.52 10.12 6.22
C TYR A 345 -9.66 9.34 4.91
N ALA A 346 -8.59 9.27 4.11
CA ALA A 346 -8.61 8.61 2.81
C ALA A 346 -7.42 7.67 2.62
N ALA A 347 -6.24 8.06 3.09
CA ALA A 347 -5.05 7.25 3.09
C ALA A 347 -5.25 5.97 3.92
N ALA A 348 -4.65 4.87 3.48
CA ALA A 348 -4.57 3.66 4.31
C ALA A 348 -3.63 3.94 5.51
N PRO A 349 -3.95 3.42 6.71
CA PRO A 349 -3.01 3.48 7.83
C PRO A 349 -1.73 2.69 7.52
N ILE A 350 -0.65 3.12 8.13
CA ILE A 350 0.66 2.47 8.05
C ILE A 350 1.04 1.93 9.43
N VAL A 351 1.53 0.70 9.46
CA VAL A 351 2.07 0.03 10.63
C VAL A 351 3.58 0.25 10.67
N ALA A 352 4.08 0.81 11.77
CA ALA A 352 5.50 0.97 12.03
C ALA A 352 5.78 0.86 13.53
N ASP A 353 6.84 0.14 13.91
CA ASP A 353 7.21 -0.11 15.32
C ASP A 353 6.04 -0.59 16.20
N GLY A 354 5.17 -1.46 15.65
CA GLY A 354 3.99 -1.98 16.34
C GLY A 354 2.85 -0.96 16.55
N HIS A 355 2.96 0.24 15.98
CA HIS A 355 1.95 1.30 16.07
C HIS A 355 1.27 1.51 14.72
N ILE A 356 0.08 2.10 14.75
CA ILE A 356 -0.72 2.41 13.55
C ILE A 356 -0.76 3.93 13.36
N LEU A 357 -0.20 4.41 12.26
CA LEU A 357 -0.15 5.81 11.87
C LEU A 357 -1.30 6.11 10.90
N ILE A 358 -2.14 7.07 11.24
CA ILE A 358 -3.35 7.43 10.48
C ILE A 358 -3.33 8.93 10.17
N GLN A 359 -3.16 9.28 8.89
CA GLN A 359 -3.08 10.67 8.45
C GLN A 359 -4.47 11.23 8.05
N SER A 360 -4.78 12.44 8.54
CA SER A 360 -5.97 13.19 8.14
C SER A 360 -5.78 13.87 6.78
N VAL A 361 -6.88 14.04 6.05
CA VAL A 361 -6.85 14.60 4.70
C VAL A 361 -6.44 16.07 4.69
N TYR A 362 -6.93 16.87 5.63
CA TYR A 362 -6.67 18.31 5.67
C TYR A 362 -5.57 18.61 6.69
N GLY A 363 -4.55 19.36 6.30
CA GLY A 363 -3.42 19.76 7.14
C GLY A 363 -2.45 18.63 7.52
N GLY A 364 -2.67 17.40 7.07
CA GLY A 364 -1.71 16.29 7.17
C GLY A 364 -1.39 15.81 8.60
N LYS A 365 -2.20 16.19 9.61
CA LYS A 365 -2.05 15.72 10.99
C LYS A 365 -2.16 14.21 11.05
N THR A 366 -1.37 13.58 11.91
CA THR A 366 -1.30 12.12 12.00
C THR A 366 -1.57 11.65 13.42
N VAL A 367 -2.54 10.76 13.58
CA VAL A 367 -2.81 10.08 14.84
C VAL A 367 -1.99 8.80 14.89
N VAL A 368 -1.27 8.58 15.99
CA VAL A 368 -0.53 7.34 16.25
C VAL A 368 -1.27 6.54 17.31
N LEU A 369 -1.70 5.35 16.95
CA LEU A 369 -2.39 4.44 17.85
C LEU A 369 -1.47 3.31 18.28
N LYS A 370 -1.58 2.91 19.55
CA LYS A 370 -1.12 1.61 20.00
C LYS A 370 -2.28 0.62 19.92
N PRO A 371 -2.20 -0.41 19.06
CA PRO A 371 -3.26 -1.41 18.96
C PRO A 371 -3.35 -2.23 20.25
N GLY A 372 -4.58 -2.62 20.60
CA GLY A 372 -4.85 -3.32 21.84
C GLY A 372 -6.35 -3.45 22.12
N LYS A 373 -6.69 -4.11 23.24
CA LYS A 373 -8.09 -4.26 23.69
C LYS A 373 -8.73 -2.95 24.15
N ARG A 374 -7.95 -1.89 24.35
CA ARG A 374 -8.41 -0.54 24.70
C ARG A 374 -7.92 0.45 23.65
N PHE A 375 -8.68 1.52 23.45
CA PHE A 375 -8.28 2.60 22.55
C PHE A 375 -7.19 3.45 23.21
N GLU A 376 -6.03 3.55 22.58
CA GLU A 376 -4.86 4.29 23.09
C GLU A 376 -4.24 5.12 21.97
N VAL A 377 -4.27 6.45 22.14
CA VAL A 377 -3.57 7.41 21.27
C VAL A 377 -2.21 7.70 21.90
N VAL A 378 -1.14 7.34 21.20
CA VAL A 378 0.25 7.57 21.63
C VAL A 378 0.73 8.98 21.31
N GLY A 379 0.18 9.56 20.23
CA GLY A 379 0.53 10.91 19.81
C GLY A 379 -0.38 11.42 18.69
N ILE A 380 -0.44 12.74 18.57
CA ILE A 380 -0.99 13.44 17.42
C ILE A 380 0.12 14.35 16.90
N ASN A 381 0.56 14.08 15.68
CA ASN A 381 1.67 14.77 15.07
C ASN A 381 1.18 15.80 14.04
N ASP A 382 1.94 16.88 13.90
CA ASP A 382 1.64 17.98 12.99
C ASP A 382 2.92 18.37 12.27
N LEU A 383 2.92 18.29 10.94
CA LEU A 383 4.07 18.65 10.10
C LEU A 383 4.11 20.14 9.72
N GLY A 384 3.18 20.96 10.24
CA GLY A 384 3.11 22.40 9.98
C GLY A 384 2.65 22.75 8.57
N ALA A 385 1.80 21.92 7.97
CA ALA A 385 1.17 22.23 6.69
C ALA A 385 0.00 23.21 6.87
N GLU A 386 -0.34 23.91 5.79
CA GLU A 386 -1.52 24.74 5.75
C GLU A 386 -2.78 23.89 5.99
N VAL A 387 -3.78 24.47 6.67
CA VAL A 387 -4.98 23.73 7.10
C VAL A 387 -5.77 23.17 5.92
N ASP A 388 -5.73 23.82 4.76
CA ASP A 388 -6.40 23.39 3.54
C ASP A 388 -5.51 22.54 2.62
N GLU A 389 -4.24 22.30 2.97
CA GLU A 389 -3.37 21.41 2.22
C GLU A 389 -3.88 19.97 2.31
N ILE A 390 -4.02 19.31 1.16
CA ILE A 390 -4.71 18.02 1.03
C ILE A 390 -3.70 16.87 0.95
N PHE A 391 -3.82 15.93 1.88
CA PHE A 391 -3.05 14.69 1.99
C PHE A 391 -3.96 13.48 1.76
N ARG A 392 -3.72 12.73 0.69
CA ARG A 392 -4.49 11.50 0.39
C ARG A 392 -3.61 10.29 0.09
N ALA A 393 -2.31 10.54 -0.13
CA ALA A 393 -1.30 9.51 -0.21
C ALA A 393 -1.11 8.84 1.17
N CYS A 394 -0.68 7.59 1.17
CA CYS A 394 -0.24 6.95 2.40
C CYS A 394 1.11 7.53 2.81
N LEU A 395 1.38 7.52 4.12
CA LEU A 395 2.74 7.75 4.63
C LEU A 395 3.67 6.66 4.08
N SER A 396 4.95 6.99 3.95
CA SER A 396 5.96 6.01 3.53
C SER A 396 7.14 6.07 4.50
N PRO A 397 7.21 5.12 5.46
CA PRO A 397 8.37 4.90 6.30
C PRO A 397 9.51 4.36 5.44
N ILE A 398 10.60 5.12 5.34
CA ILE A 398 11.72 4.78 4.46
C ILE A 398 12.99 5.15 5.24
N GLN A 399 13.86 4.15 5.48
CA GLN A 399 15.19 4.36 6.09
C GLN A 399 15.17 5.21 7.38
N GLY A 400 14.26 4.93 8.31
CA GLY A 400 14.15 5.69 9.58
C GLY A 400 13.48 7.07 9.47
N LYS A 401 12.91 7.41 8.31
CA LYS A 401 12.21 8.68 8.05
C LYS A 401 10.77 8.41 7.63
N ILE A 402 9.92 9.42 7.79
CA ILE A 402 8.55 9.41 7.24
C ILE A 402 8.48 10.38 6.07
N TYR A 403 7.97 9.89 4.95
CA TYR A 403 7.62 10.71 3.81
C TYR A 403 6.10 10.91 3.76
N ALA A 404 5.69 12.18 3.68
CA ALA A 404 4.28 12.57 3.55
C ALA A 404 4.08 13.37 2.26
N ARG A 405 3.09 12.97 1.46
CA ARG A 405 2.80 13.58 0.15
C ARG A 405 1.44 14.27 0.20
N SER A 406 1.44 15.59 0.06
CA SER A 406 0.22 16.33 -0.27
C SER A 406 -0.03 16.29 -1.79
N LEU A 407 -1.08 16.94 -2.28
CA LEU A 407 -1.33 17.01 -3.72
C LEU A 407 -0.15 17.60 -4.51
N SER A 408 0.61 18.53 -3.93
CA SER A 408 1.65 19.29 -4.63
C SER A 408 2.99 19.40 -3.89
N MET A 409 3.11 18.95 -2.63
CA MET A 409 4.36 18.96 -1.87
C MET A 409 4.80 17.56 -1.46
N LEU A 410 6.10 17.31 -1.37
CA LEU A 410 6.66 16.13 -0.67
C LEU A 410 7.40 16.62 0.58
N TYR A 411 7.08 16.03 1.72
CA TYR A 411 7.70 16.29 3.01
C TYR A 411 8.55 15.09 3.43
N CYS A 412 9.72 15.37 4.00
CA CYS A 412 10.56 14.39 4.68
C CYS A 412 10.65 14.76 6.15
N ILE A 413 10.35 13.79 7.01
CA ILE A 413 10.24 13.96 8.46
C ILE A 413 11.21 12.98 9.12
N GLU A 414 12.00 13.48 10.07
CA GLU A 414 12.83 12.64 10.94
C GLU A 414 12.48 12.86 12.43
N ARG A 415 13.20 12.22 13.35
CA ARG A 415 12.89 12.29 14.79
C ARG A 415 13.14 13.67 15.38
#